data_AF-A0A7Z0NEM9-F1
#
_entry.id   AF-A0A7Z0NEM9-F1
#
_cell.length_a   1.000
_cell.length_b   1.000
_cell.length_c   1.000
_cell.angle_alpha   90.00
_cell.angle_beta   90.00
_cell.angle_gamma   90.00
#
_symmetry.space_group_name_H-M   'P 1'
#
loop_
_entity.id
_entity.type
_entity.pdbx_description
1 polymer ?
#
loop_
_entity_poly.entity_id
_entity_poly.type
_entity_poly.pdbx_seq_one_letter_code
_entity_poly.pdbx_strand_id
1 'polypeptide(L)'
;MLGLMICFGIFGVWLIAIVVGLQPEIRVYTQQPFSDAFSGINALFAGCAFGGVILTIWLQIHELQETRDELQKTASANLMMADASRVMAMHADQKAILDVFQTYCSEYFQGVKNDAMSVLIPCVASSRYCEFVVSRFFVADQQAFPAECWERVSKASYCKTLDEFLAKEQAYRYKLDELINFFTMLSSQENSKSIIANCDFSYSWWRPLLWMIAVQQEERYANNEAVRKYGTVPYLLNVVKRLDDAYGLVPFKTTEAFWRFFVGHPKVRQYGMDEAYHARTG
;
A
#
# COMPACT_ATOMS: atom_id res chain seq x y z
N MET A 1 10.16 55.52 12.81
CA MET A 1 10.03 56.93 13.28
C MET A 1 11.11 57.28 14.31
N LEU A 2 11.37 56.43 15.33
CA LEU A 2 12.38 56.68 16.38
C LEU A 2 13.82 56.89 15.86
N GLY A 3 14.30 56.06 14.93
CA GLY A 3 15.67 56.18 14.40
C GLY A 3 15.95 57.49 13.66
N LEU A 4 14.92 58.07 13.03
CA LEU A 4 15.01 59.32 12.28
C LEU A 4 15.12 60.53 13.24
N MET A 5 14.44 60.47 14.38
CA MET A 5 14.57 61.48 15.44
C MET A 5 15.95 61.45 16.11
N ILE A 6 16.54 60.27 16.32
CA ILE A 6 17.88 60.13 16.90
C ILE A 6 18.93 60.71 15.93
N CYS A 7 18.81 60.45 14.63
CA CYS A 7 19.73 61.01 13.63
C CYS A 7 19.66 62.55 13.58
N PHE A 8 18.46 63.14 13.60
CA PHE A 8 18.30 64.60 13.67
C PHE A 8 18.82 65.19 14.99
N GLY A 9 18.67 64.47 16.11
CA GLY A 9 19.24 64.86 17.40
C GLY A 9 20.77 64.89 17.39
N ILE A 10 21.42 63.83 16.87
CA ILE A 10 22.88 63.75 16.73
C ILE A 10 23.39 64.88 15.81
N PHE A 11 22.73 65.08 14.67
CA PHE A 11 23.08 66.16 13.73
C PHE A 11 22.93 67.55 14.37
N GLY A 12 21.86 67.76 15.14
CA GLY A 12 21.64 69.01 15.87
C GLY A 12 22.72 69.29 16.93
N VAL A 13 23.10 68.28 17.73
CA VAL A 13 24.18 68.41 18.72
C VAL A 13 25.52 68.71 18.06
N TRP A 14 25.81 68.06 16.92
CA TRP A 14 27.01 68.33 16.14
C TRP A 14 27.04 69.78 15.58
N LEU A 15 25.91 70.25 15.06
CA LEU A 15 25.76 71.61 14.50
C LEU A 15 25.86 72.68 15.61
N ILE A 16 25.28 72.42 16.78
CA ILE A 16 25.43 73.28 17.97
C ILE A 16 26.88 73.35 18.43
N ALA A 17 27.61 72.22 18.47
CA ALA A 17 29.02 72.21 18.82
C ALA A 17 29.89 73.05 17.86
N ILE A 18 29.54 73.06 16.56
CA ILE A 18 30.22 73.91 15.56
C ILE A 18 29.94 75.37 15.86
N VAL A 19 28.67 75.74 16.00
CA VAL A 19 28.24 77.13 16.21
C VAL A 19 28.84 77.70 17.50
N VAL A 20 28.82 76.95 18.59
CA VAL A 20 29.32 77.39 19.90
C VAL A 20 30.83 77.61 19.89
N GLY A 21 31.64 76.70 19.33
CA GLY A 21 33.10 76.91 19.35
C GLY A 21 33.67 77.78 18.22
N LEU A 22 32.84 78.24 17.28
CA LEU A 22 33.14 79.34 16.36
C LEU A 22 32.91 80.74 16.98
N GLN A 23 32.30 80.83 18.16
CA GLN A 23 32.07 82.13 18.81
C GLN A 23 33.37 82.71 19.43
N PRO A 24 33.67 84.00 19.19
CA PRO A 24 34.93 84.62 19.60
C PRO A 24 35.08 84.78 21.13
N GLU A 25 33.98 84.84 21.89
CA GLU A 25 34.00 85.02 23.35
C GLU A 25 34.49 83.78 24.12
N ILE A 26 34.28 82.58 23.58
CA ILE A 26 34.63 81.30 24.24
C ILE A 26 36.12 80.96 24.06
N ARG A 27 36.76 81.49 23.00
CA ARG A 27 38.22 81.38 22.76
C ARG A 27 39.07 82.06 23.84
N VAL A 28 38.49 82.94 24.66
CA VAL A 28 39.19 83.66 25.73
C VAL A 28 39.38 82.78 26.98
N TYR A 29 38.47 81.82 27.21
CA TYR A 29 38.43 80.98 28.40
C TYR A 29 39.03 79.58 28.22
N THR A 30 39.42 79.21 27.00
CA THR A 30 39.96 77.88 26.69
C THR A 30 41.18 77.99 25.76
N GLN A 31 42.34 77.49 26.20
CA GLN A 31 43.57 77.46 25.39
C GLN A 31 43.71 76.20 24.52
N GLN A 32 42.78 75.25 24.62
CA GLN A 32 42.82 74.00 23.86
C GLN A 32 42.38 74.22 22.41
N PRO A 33 43.03 73.58 21.42
CA PRO A 33 42.62 73.66 20.03
C PRO A 33 41.17 73.19 19.87
N PHE A 34 40.33 73.96 19.19
CA PHE A 34 38.93 73.60 18.85
C PHE A 34 38.82 72.20 18.20
N SER A 35 39.87 71.77 17.52
CA SER A 35 40.08 70.43 16.97
C SER A 35 39.96 69.30 18.02
N ASP A 36 40.45 69.50 19.25
CA ASP A 36 40.51 68.44 20.27
C ASP A 36 39.15 68.18 20.92
N ALA A 37 38.36 69.23 21.16
CA ALA A 37 36.99 69.10 21.65
C ALA A 37 36.07 68.43 20.61
N PHE A 38 36.26 68.77 19.33
CA PHE A 38 35.58 68.09 18.22
C PHE A 38 35.99 66.63 18.08
N SER A 39 37.27 66.34 18.26
CA SER A 39 37.80 64.98 18.26
C SER A 39 37.18 64.15 19.40
N GLY A 40 37.01 64.73 20.59
CA GLY A 40 36.34 64.09 21.73
C GLY A 40 34.86 63.77 21.48
N ILE A 41 34.09 64.69 20.88
CA ILE A 41 32.68 64.46 20.53
C ILE A 41 32.56 63.39 19.43
N ASN A 42 33.41 63.44 18.40
CA ASN A 42 33.43 62.43 17.35
C ASN A 42 33.83 61.05 17.90
N ALA A 43 34.78 60.99 18.84
CA ALA A 43 35.16 59.77 19.53
C ALA A 43 34.00 59.19 20.37
N LEU A 44 33.22 60.05 21.03
CA LEU A 44 32.01 59.65 21.76
C LEU A 44 30.96 59.05 20.80
N PHE A 45 30.69 59.71 19.66
CA PHE A 45 29.75 59.19 18.67
C PHE A 45 30.23 57.89 18.03
N ALA A 46 31.53 57.76 17.74
CA ALA A 46 32.12 56.52 17.26
C ALA A 46 32.00 55.39 18.30
N GLY A 47 32.23 55.69 19.58
CA GLY A 47 32.03 54.76 20.70
C GLY A 47 30.57 54.33 20.85
N CYS A 48 29.61 55.24 20.73
CA CYS A 48 28.17 54.94 20.77
C CYS A 48 27.75 54.09 19.56
N ALA A 49 28.24 54.39 18.35
CA ALA A 49 27.98 53.59 17.16
C ALA A 49 28.55 52.17 17.31
N PHE A 50 29.77 52.05 17.82
CA PHE A 50 30.39 50.76 18.10
C PHE A 50 29.63 49.97 19.17
N GLY A 51 29.16 50.63 20.24
CA GLY A 51 28.30 50.02 21.25
C GLY A 51 26.96 49.54 20.67
N GLY A 52 26.37 50.31 19.75
CA GLY A 52 25.17 49.90 19.01
C GLY A 52 25.40 48.65 18.17
N VAL A 53 26.55 48.52 17.50
CA VAL A 53 26.93 47.33 16.74
C VAL A 53 27.13 46.11 17.64
N ILE A 54 27.75 46.28 18.81
CA ILE A 54 27.89 45.18 19.79
C ILE A 54 26.51 44.70 20.27
N LEU A 55 25.61 45.64 20.58
CA LEU A 55 24.25 45.32 21.02
C LEU A 55 23.46 44.58 19.95
N THR A 56 23.56 45.00 18.69
CA THR A 56 22.86 44.32 17.59
C THR A 56 23.42 42.93 17.32
N ILE A 57 24.74 42.74 17.39
CA ILE A 57 25.36 41.41 17.30
C ILE A 57 24.86 40.51 18.45
N TRP A 58 24.79 41.05 19.67
CA TRP A 58 24.30 40.30 20.82
C TRP A 58 22.83 39.87 20.64
N LEU A 59 21.95 40.78 20.19
CA LEU A 59 20.56 40.47 19.89
C LEU A 59 20.42 39.40 18.79
N GLN A 60 21.19 39.53 17.71
CA GLN A 60 21.18 38.55 16.62
C GLN A 60 21.62 37.15 17.08
N ILE A 61 22.64 37.07 17.94
CA ILE A 61 23.08 35.79 18.53
C ILE A 61 21.96 35.18 19.38
N HIS A 62 21.27 36.00 20.16
CA HIS A 62 20.17 35.54 21.00
C HIS A 62 18.99 35.00 20.18
N GLU A 63 18.54 35.76 19.16
CA GLU A 63 17.48 35.33 18.24
C GLU A 63 17.84 34.03 17.49
N LEU A 64 19.10 33.88 17.07
CA LEU A 64 19.59 32.65 16.44
C LEU A 64 19.58 31.45 17.39
N GLN A 65 19.88 31.66 18.67
CA GLN A 65 19.82 30.59 19.67
C GLN A 65 18.37 30.15 19.89
N GLU A 66 17.44 31.09 20.08
CA GLU A 66 16.01 30.77 20.22
C GLU A 66 15.47 30.04 18.98
N THR A 67 15.82 30.50 17.79
CA THR A 67 15.43 29.84 16.52
C THR A 67 15.98 28.40 16.45
N ARG A 68 17.23 28.17 16.87
CA ARG A 68 17.80 26.81 16.90
C ARG A 68 17.08 25.91 17.90
N ASP A 69 16.74 26.42 19.07
CA ASP A 69 16.02 25.67 20.09
C ASP A 69 14.60 25.32 19.63
N GLU A 70 13.91 26.23 18.97
CA GLU A 70 12.61 25.97 18.34
C GLU A 70 12.72 24.91 17.24
N LEU A 71 13.68 25.04 16.33
CA LEU A 71 13.92 24.05 15.28
C LEU A 71 14.25 22.67 15.86
N GLN A 72 15.03 22.61 16.94
CA GLN A 72 15.37 21.37 17.62
C GLN A 72 14.14 20.74 18.29
N LYS A 73 13.28 21.55 18.93
CA LYS A 73 12.00 21.10 19.49
C LYS A 73 11.08 20.56 18.38
N THR A 74 10.93 21.27 17.27
CA THR A 74 10.13 20.82 16.11
C THR A 74 10.69 19.52 15.51
N ALA A 75 12.01 19.43 15.34
CA ALA A 75 12.66 18.21 14.84
C ALA A 75 12.40 17.02 15.78
N SER A 76 12.55 17.22 17.09
CA SER A 76 12.29 16.16 18.09
C SER A 76 10.82 15.72 18.11
N ALA A 77 9.88 16.66 17.99
CA ALA A 77 8.45 16.35 17.90
C ALA A 77 8.12 15.57 16.62
N ASN A 78 8.70 15.95 15.49
CA ASN A 78 8.53 15.22 14.22
C ASN A 78 9.08 13.79 14.29
N LEU A 79 10.21 13.58 14.97
CA LEU A 79 10.76 12.23 15.21
C LEU A 79 9.81 11.39 16.07
N MET A 80 9.31 11.95 17.18
CA MET A 80 8.33 11.25 18.04
C MET A 80 7.04 10.92 17.27
N MET A 81 6.57 11.84 16.41
CA MET A 81 5.41 11.59 15.54
C MET A 81 5.67 10.48 14.53
N ALA A 82 6.86 10.44 13.92
CA ALA A 82 7.25 9.38 13.00
C ALA A 82 7.31 8.01 13.70
N ASP A 83 7.87 7.95 14.91
CA ASP A 83 7.93 6.73 15.71
C ASP A 83 6.52 6.26 16.14
N ALA A 84 5.67 7.18 16.61
CA ALA A 84 4.29 6.87 16.96
C ALA A 84 3.48 6.37 15.73
N SER A 85 3.65 7.02 14.59
CA SER A 85 3.03 6.62 13.32
C SER A 85 3.48 5.21 12.91
N ARG A 86 4.76 4.87 13.09
CA ARG A 86 5.28 3.53 12.83
C ARG A 86 4.63 2.47 13.72
N VAL A 87 4.52 2.74 15.03
CA VAL A 87 3.89 1.81 15.98
C VAL A 87 2.40 1.64 15.65
N MET A 88 1.70 2.72 15.32
CA MET A 88 0.30 2.67 14.88
C MET A 88 0.12 1.84 13.60
N ALA A 89 1.01 1.98 12.61
CA ALA A 89 0.99 1.18 11.39
C ALA A 89 1.17 -0.32 11.69
N MET A 90 2.11 -0.67 12.57
CA MET A 90 2.32 -2.06 12.99
C MET A 90 1.08 -2.66 13.67
N HIS A 91 0.41 -1.90 14.54
CA HIS A 91 -0.84 -2.37 15.18
C HIS A 91 -1.98 -2.50 14.18
N ALA A 92 -2.07 -1.62 13.19
CA ALA A 92 -3.05 -1.71 12.11
C ALA A 92 -2.84 -2.98 11.27
N ASP A 93 -1.58 -3.31 10.94
CA ASP A 93 -1.24 -4.56 10.23
C ASP A 93 -1.65 -5.80 11.04
N GLN A 94 -1.34 -5.84 12.34
CA GLN A 94 -1.73 -6.97 13.21
C GLN A 94 -3.25 -7.14 13.28
N LYS A 95 -3.98 -6.02 13.36
CA LYS A 95 -5.44 -6.06 13.36
C LYS A 95 -5.97 -6.56 12.02
N ALA A 96 -5.42 -6.11 10.89
CA ALA A 96 -5.80 -6.59 9.56
C ALA A 96 -5.59 -8.11 9.42
N ILE A 97 -4.46 -8.65 9.92
CA ILE A 97 -4.21 -10.09 9.94
C ILE A 97 -5.30 -10.82 10.73
N LEU A 98 -5.61 -10.34 11.94
CA LEU A 98 -6.63 -10.95 12.80
C LEU A 98 -8.01 -10.92 12.16
N ASP A 99 -8.40 -9.79 11.54
CA ASP A 99 -9.69 -9.62 10.88
C ASP A 99 -9.84 -10.55 9.66
N VAL A 100 -8.79 -10.71 8.84
CA VAL A 100 -8.77 -11.67 7.73
C VAL A 100 -8.89 -13.11 8.24
N PHE A 101 -8.15 -13.45 9.29
CA PHE A 101 -8.22 -14.78 9.91
C PHE A 101 -9.61 -15.09 10.47
N GLN A 102 -10.20 -14.15 11.22
CA GLN A 102 -11.56 -14.28 11.75
C GLN A 102 -12.59 -14.42 10.64
N THR A 103 -12.45 -13.66 9.56
CA THR A 103 -13.32 -13.76 8.38
C THR A 103 -13.21 -15.16 7.76
N TYR A 104 -11.99 -15.65 7.52
CA TYR A 104 -11.76 -16.97 6.94
C TYR A 104 -12.28 -18.12 7.81
N CYS A 105 -12.23 -17.96 9.13
CA CYS A 105 -12.71 -18.93 10.11
C CYS A 105 -14.20 -18.80 10.44
N SER A 106 -14.88 -17.75 9.97
CA SER A 106 -16.29 -17.51 10.24
C SER A 106 -17.19 -18.63 9.70
N GLU A 107 -18.33 -18.84 10.34
CA GLU A 107 -19.34 -19.81 9.91
C GLU A 107 -19.79 -19.55 8.46
N TYR A 108 -20.01 -18.28 8.12
CA TYR A 108 -20.32 -17.84 6.76
C TYR A 108 -19.27 -18.33 5.76
N PHE A 109 -17.99 -18.05 6.04
CA PHE A 109 -16.91 -18.38 5.11
C PHE A 109 -16.60 -19.89 5.09
N GLN A 110 -16.89 -20.64 6.15
CA GLN A 110 -16.91 -22.11 6.07
C GLN A 110 -17.95 -22.60 5.06
N GLY A 111 -19.14 -21.97 5.03
CA GLY A 111 -20.15 -22.22 4.00
C GLY A 111 -19.62 -21.94 2.59
N VAL A 112 -18.99 -20.78 2.38
CA VAL A 112 -18.35 -20.41 1.11
C VAL A 112 -17.36 -21.49 0.65
N LYS A 113 -16.47 -21.95 1.56
CA LYS A 113 -15.48 -23.00 1.27
C LYS A 113 -16.14 -24.32 0.88
N ASN A 114 -17.17 -24.76 1.60
CA ASN A 114 -17.86 -26.02 1.34
C ASN A 114 -18.60 -26.01 0.00
N ASP A 115 -19.28 -24.90 -0.29
CA ASP A 115 -20.03 -24.72 -1.53
C ASP A 115 -19.08 -24.58 -2.74
N ALA A 116 -17.98 -23.84 -2.60
CA ALA A 116 -16.94 -23.77 -3.62
C ALA A 116 -16.32 -25.15 -3.90
N MET A 117 -16.07 -25.96 -2.87
CA MET A 117 -15.61 -27.35 -3.05
C MET A 117 -16.65 -28.21 -3.76
N SER A 118 -17.94 -27.95 -3.55
CA SER A 118 -19.05 -28.62 -4.27
C SER A 118 -19.10 -28.29 -5.77
N VAL A 119 -18.29 -27.33 -6.24
CA VAL A 119 -18.04 -27.06 -7.67
C VAL A 119 -16.68 -27.63 -8.09
N LEU A 120 -15.62 -27.34 -7.33
CA LEU A 120 -14.25 -27.67 -7.72
C LEU A 120 -13.99 -29.18 -7.73
N ILE A 121 -14.52 -29.94 -6.79
CA ILE A 121 -14.34 -31.39 -6.73
C ILE A 121 -15.05 -32.07 -7.92
N PRO A 122 -16.31 -31.75 -8.26
CA PRO A 122 -16.92 -32.23 -9.50
C PRO A 122 -16.20 -31.81 -10.78
N CYS A 123 -15.56 -30.63 -10.81
CA CYS A 123 -14.71 -30.24 -11.93
C CYS A 123 -13.55 -31.22 -12.12
N VAL A 124 -12.92 -31.67 -11.03
CA VAL A 124 -11.87 -32.70 -11.09
C VAL A 124 -12.42 -34.02 -11.64
N ALA A 125 -13.62 -34.43 -11.20
CA ALA A 125 -14.23 -35.69 -11.59
C ALA A 125 -14.74 -35.71 -13.04
N SER A 126 -14.95 -34.55 -13.66
CA SER A 126 -15.52 -34.43 -15.00
C SER A 126 -14.98 -33.21 -15.74
N SER A 127 -14.21 -33.44 -16.80
CA SER A 127 -13.69 -32.34 -17.62
C SER A 127 -14.80 -31.56 -18.33
N ARG A 128 -15.89 -32.25 -18.71
CA ARG A 128 -17.07 -31.64 -19.34
C ARG A 128 -17.81 -30.70 -18.39
N TYR A 129 -17.95 -31.11 -17.12
CA TYR A 129 -18.51 -30.22 -16.11
C TYR A 129 -17.59 -29.02 -15.87
N CYS A 130 -16.27 -29.24 -15.83
CA CYS A 130 -15.33 -28.14 -15.70
C CYS A 130 -15.40 -27.15 -16.87
N GLU A 131 -15.48 -27.62 -18.11
CA GLU A 131 -15.70 -26.78 -19.31
C GLU A 131 -16.97 -25.93 -19.18
N PHE A 132 -18.07 -26.55 -18.72
CA PHE A 132 -19.31 -25.85 -18.42
C PHE A 132 -19.10 -24.76 -17.36
N VAL A 133 -18.50 -25.07 -16.21
CA VAL A 133 -18.23 -24.09 -15.14
C VAL A 133 -17.35 -22.95 -15.65
N VAL A 134 -16.28 -23.27 -16.37
CA VAL A 134 -15.35 -22.30 -16.97
C VAL A 134 -16.09 -21.37 -17.94
N SER A 135 -17.02 -21.90 -18.73
CA SER A 135 -17.85 -21.10 -19.65
C SER A 135 -18.69 -20.05 -18.93
N ARG A 136 -19.10 -20.32 -17.69
CA ARG A 136 -19.97 -19.42 -16.90
C ARG A 136 -19.25 -18.22 -16.29
N PHE A 137 -17.91 -18.21 -16.27
CA PHE A 137 -17.14 -17.01 -15.90
C PHE A 137 -17.15 -15.94 -16.99
N PHE A 138 -17.59 -16.28 -18.21
CA PHE A 138 -17.66 -15.36 -19.33
C PHE A 138 -19.10 -15.00 -19.66
N VAL A 139 -19.32 -13.77 -20.10
CA VAL A 139 -20.66 -13.30 -20.50
C VAL A 139 -21.07 -13.88 -21.86
N ALA A 140 -20.10 -14.17 -22.73
CA ALA A 140 -20.33 -14.72 -24.06
C ALA A 140 -20.06 -16.23 -24.14
N ASP A 141 -20.79 -16.89 -25.03
CA ASP A 141 -20.67 -18.33 -25.31
C ASP A 141 -20.80 -19.22 -24.06
N GLN A 142 -21.83 -19.02 -23.25
CA GLN A 142 -22.06 -19.88 -22.07
C GLN A 142 -22.62 -21.24 -22.51
N GLN A 143 -22.01 -22.32 -22.03
CA GLN A 143 -22.41 -23.69 -22.38
C GLN A 143 -23.58 -24.16 -21.51
N ALA A 144 -24.46 -24.98 -22.09
CA ALA A 144 -25.48 -25.70 -21.32
C ALA A 144 -24.84 -26.80 -20.46
N PHE A 145 -25.52 -27.20 -19.38
CA PHE A 145 -25.03 -28.30 -18.53
C PHE A 145 -24.99 -29.62 -19.34
N PRO A 146 -23.85 -30.33 -19.39
CA PRO A 146 -23.74 -31.59 -20.12
C PRO A 146 -24.32 -32.75 -19.30
N ALA A 147 -25.53 -33.19 -19.62
CA ALA A 147 -26.24 -34.23 -18.85
C ALA A 147 -25.48 -35.56 -18.76
N GLU A 148 -24.68 -35.88 -19.78
CA GLU A 148 -23.83 -37.07 -19.83
C GLU A 148 -22.77 -37.11 -18.72
N CYS A 149 -22.41 -35.97 -18.15
CA CYS A 149 -21.40 -35.92 -17.11
C CYS A 149 -21.93 -36.23 -15.70
N TRP A 150 -23.26 -36.30 -15.54
CA TRP A 150 -23.92 -36.47 -14.25
C TRP A 150 -23.49 -37.74 -13.51
N GLU A 151 -23.28 -38.85 -14.22
CA GLU A 151 -22.86 -40.11 -13.58
C GLU A 151 -21.51 -39.98 -12.86
N ARG A 152 -20.60 -39.15 -13.39
CA ARG A 152 -19.31 -38.86 -12.75
C ARG A 152 -19.46 -37.78 -11.68
N VAL A 153 -20.18 -36.69 -11.99
CA VAL A 153 -20.41 -35.58 -11.06
C VAL A 153 -21.12 -36.03 -9.79
N SER A 154 -22.11 -36.91 -9.89
CA SER A 154 -22.86 -37.44 -8.73
C SER A 154 -21.99 -38.22 -7.73
N LYS A 155 -20.90 -38.85 -8.18
CA LYS A 155 -19.93 -39.55 -7.31
C LYS A 155 -19.04 -38.58 -6.52
N ALA A 156 -18.93 -37.34 -7.00
CA ALA A 156 -18.10 -36.27 -6.46
C ALA A 156 -18.90 -35.14 -5.82
N SER A 157 -20.24 -35.21 -5.85
CA SER A 157 -21.17 -34.22 -5.35
C SER A 157 -21.93 -34.75 -4.13
N TYR A 158 -22.38 -33.84 -3.27
CA TYR A 158 -23.28 -34.17 -2.15
C TYR A 158 -24.75 -34.28 -2.59
N CYS A 159 -25.10 -33.80 -3.80
CA CYS A 159 -26.45 -33.86 -4.34
C CYS A 159 -26.80 -35.29 -4.77
N LYS A 160 -28.00 -35.76 -4.40
CA LYS A 160 -28.42 -37.14 -4.68
C LYS A 160 -29.05 -37.31 -6.05
N THR A 161 -29.64 -36.25 -6.60
CA THR A 161 -30.34 -36.25 -7.88
C THR A 161 -29.84 -35.12 -8.78
N LEU A 162 -30.01 -35.30 -10.09
CA LEU A 162 -29.63 -34.28 -11.07
C LEU A 162 -30.43 -33.00 -10.87
N ASP A 163 -31.72 -33.10 -10.59
CA ASP A 163 -32.59 -31.93 -10.37
C ASP A 163 -32.15 -31.13 -9.14
N GLU A 164 -31.78 -31.80 -8.05
CA GLU A 164 -31.23 -31.15 -6.86
C GLU A 164 -29.92 -30.44 -7.18
N PHE A 165 -29.04 -31.11 -7.93
CA PHE A 165 -27.78 -30.52 -8.35
C PHE A 165 -28.00 -29.28 -9.19
N LEU A 166 -28.80 -29.36 -10.26
CA LEU A 166 -29.09 -28.23 -11.15
C LEU A 166 -29.72 -27.04 -10.41
N ALA A 167 -30.56 -27.30 -9.41
CA ALA A 167 -31.18 -26.26 -8.59
C ALA A 167 -30.15 -25.51 -7.70
N LYS A 168 -29.10 -26.20 -7.24
CA LYS A 168 -28.08 -25.63 -6.33
C LYS A 168 -26.80 -25.19 -7.02
N GLU A 169 -26.50 -25.74 -8.20
CA GLU A 169 -25.24 -25.58 -8.93
C GLU A 169 -24.84 -24.12 -9.09
N GLN A 170 -25.79 -23.28 -9.49
CA GLN A 170 -25.55 -21.85 -9.69
C GLN A 170 -25.22 -21.15 -8.36
N ALA A 171 -25.90 -21.50 -7.27
CA ALA A 171 -25.61 -20.93 -5.96
C ALA A 171 -24.21 -21.33 -5.46
N TYR A 172 -23.81 -22.58 -5.69
CA TYR A 172 -22.46 -23.05 -5.38
C TYR A 172 -21.39 -22.34 -6.21
N ARG A 173 -21.64 -22.07 -7.49
CA ARG A 173 -20.72 -21.28 -8.32
C ARG A 173 -20.54 -19.85 -7.83
N TYR A 174 -21.60 -19.20 -7.34
CA TYR A 174 -21.44 -17.87 -6.73
C TYR A 174 -20.55 -17.90 -5.49
N LYS A 175 -20.58 -18.99 -4.71
CA LYS A 175 -19.63 -19.17 -3.59
C LYS A 175 -18.20 -19.45 -4.06
N LEU A 176 -18.02 -20.12 -5.19
CA LEU A 176 -16.70 -20.20 -5.83
C LEU A 176 -16.18 -18.81 -6.26
N ASP A 177 -17.04 -17.94 -6.80
CA ASP A 177 -16.66 -16.57 -7.14
C ASP A 177 -16.24 -15.77 -5.89
N GLU A 178 -16.99 -15.90 -4.79
CA GLU A 178 -16.61 -15.29 -3.50
C GLU A 178 -15.26 -15.80 -2.99
N LEU A 179 -14.99 -17.11 -3.09
CA LEU A 179 -13.70 -17.69 -2.71
C LEU A 179 -12.56 -17.15 -3.58
N ILE A 180 -12.76 -17.07 -4.90
CA ILE A 180 -11.79 -16.50 -5.84
C ILE A 180 -11.52 -15.04 -5.50
N ASN A 181 -12.55 -14.25 -5.22
CA ASN A 181 -12.42 -12.85 -4.83
C ASN A 181 -11.66 -12.69 -3.50
N PHE A 182 -11.92 -13.55 -2.51
CA PHE A 182 -11.14 -13.58 -1.27
C PHE A 182 -9.65 -13.78 -1.54
N PHE A 183 -9.29 -14.81 -2.32
CA PHE A 183 -7.89 -15.08 -2.66
C PHE A 183 -7.26 -14.00 -3.54
N THR A 184 -8.06 -13.34 -4.38
CA THR A 184 -7.63 -12.20 -5.18
C THR A 184 -7.24 -11.03 -4.29
N MET A 185 -8.14 -10.65 -3.37
CA MET A 185 -7.89 -9.58 -2.40
C MET A 185 -6.68 -9.90 -1.52
N LEU A 186 -6.59 -11.15 -1.03
CA LEU A 186 -5.47 -11.63 -0.22
C LEU A 186 -4.14 -11.50 -0.98
N SER A 187 -4.10 -11.90 -2.26
CA SER A 187 -2.89 -11.84 -3.09
C SER A 187 -2.47 -10.41 -3.50
N SER A 188 -3.39 -9.45 -3.43
CA SER A 188 -3.13 -8.06 -3.83
C SER A 188 -2.67 -7.15 -2.70
N GLN A 189 -2.76 -7.58 -1.44
CA GLN A 189 -2.32 -6.75 -0.31
C GLN A 189 -0.79 -6.61 -0.28
N GLU A 190 -0.29 -5.43 0.02
CA GLU A 190 1.16 -5.16 0.12
C GLU A 190 1.83 -6.04 1.18
N ASN A 191 1.13 -6.31 2.29
CA ASN A 191 1.55 -7.16 3.38
C ASN A 191 1.09 -8.63 3.23
N SER A 192 0.61 -9.06 2.05
CA SER A 192 0.07 -10.41 1.80
C SER A 192 0.99 -11.54 2.25
N LYS A 193 2.31 -11.41 2.02
CA LYS A 193 3.32 -12.37 2.51
C LYS A 193 3.35 -12.49 4.02
N SER A 194 3.23 -11.36 4.73
CA SER A 194 3.16 -11.34 6.20
C SER A 194 1.87 -11.99 6.68
N ILE A 195 0.73 -11.67 6.06
CA ILE A 195 -0.57 -12.27 6.42
C ILE A 195 -0.51 -13.80 6.24
N ILE A 196 -0.06 -14.26 5.08
CA ILE A 196 0.03 -15.69 4.75
C ILE A 196 1.05 -16.41 5.63
N ALA A 197 2.18 -15.77 5.97
CA ALA A 197 3.17 -16.36 6.88
C ALA A 197 2.61 -16.58 8.30
N ASN A 198 1.66 -15.74 8.73
CA ASN A 198 1.03 -15.85 10.05
C ASN A 198 -0.25 -16.71 10.04
N CYS A 199 -0.88 -16.93 8.88
CA CYS A 199 -2.14 -17.66 8.75
C CYS A 199 -2.08 -18.62 7.55
N ASP A 200 -1.98 -19.93 7.83
CA ASP A 200 -2.10 -20.95 6.79
C ASP A 200 -3.58 -21.11 6.39
N PHE A 201 -3.93 -20.59 5.21
CA PHE A 201 -5.28 -20.76 4.62
C PHE A 201 -5.43 -22.11 3.90
N SER A 202 -4.59 -23.10 4.22
CA SER A 202 -4.57 -24.43 3.62
C SER A 202 -4.40 -24.37 2.10
N TYR A 203 -3.57 -23.44 1.61
CA TYR A 203 -3.44 -23.17 0.17
C TYR A 203 -3.03 -24.39 -0.64
N SER A 204 -2.24 -25.31 -0.06
CA SER A 204 -1.90 -26.59 -0.69
C SER A 204 -3.12 -27.42 -1.14
N TRP A 205 -4.27 -27.29 -0.47
CA TRP A 205 -5.52 -27.93 -0.91
C TRP A 205 -6.19 -27.19 -2.06
N TRP A 206 -6.17 -25.86 -2.04
CA TRP A 206 -6.79 -25.01 -3.05
C TRP A 206 -5.97 -24.93 -4.33
N ARG A 207 -4.65 -24.96 -4.21
CA ARG A 207 -3.68 -24.74 -5.28
C ARG A 207 -3.97 -25.54 -6.56
N PRO A 208 -4.05 -26.89 -6.55
CA PRO A 208 -4.32 -27.63 -7.78
C PRO A 208 -5.67 -27.28 -8.41
N LEU A 209 -6.68 -26.98 -7.60
CA LEU A 209 -8.05 -26.69 -8.05
C LEU A 209 -8.16 -25.28 -8.65
N LEU A 210 -7.54 -24.28 -8.01
CA LEU A 210 -7.52 -22.90 -8.51
C LEU A 210 -6.69 -22.79 -9.78
N TRP A 211 -5.53 -23.46 -9.85
CA TRP A 211 -4.74 -23.53 -11.07
C TRP A 211 -5.49 -24.22 -12.22
N MET A 212 -6.26 -25.28 -11.93
CA MET A 212 -7.10 -25.97 -12.93
C MET A 212 -8.12 -25.02 -13.57
N ILE A 213 -8.83 -24.21 -12.77
CA ILE A 213 -9.78 -23.22 -13.30
C ILE A 213 -9.04 -22.11 -14.04
N ALA A 214 -7.96 -21.58 -13.46
CA ALA A 214 -7.18 -20.49 -14.05
C ALA A 214 -6.65 -20.83 -15.45
N VAL A 215 -6.03 -22.00 -15.60
CA VAL A 215 -5.48 -22.47 -16.88
C VAL A 215 -6.58 -22.67 -17.91
N GLN A 216 -7.72 -23.27 -17.52
CA GLN A 216 -8.83 -23.47 -18.46
C GLN A 216 -9.54 -22.17 -18.85
N GLN A 217 -9.60 -21.17 -17.95
CA GLN A 217 -10.09 -19.83 -18.30
C GLN A 217 -9.22 -19.18 -19.37
N GLU A 218 -7.89 -19.25 -19.22
CA GLU A 218 -6.93 -18.73 -20.20
C GLU A 218 -7.05 -19.45 -21.55
N GLU A 219 -7.11 -20.79 -21.55
CA GLU A 219 -7.32 -21.57 -22.77
C GLU A 219 -8.64 -21.21 -23.46
N ARG A 220 -9.74 -21.06 -22.72
CA ARG A 220 -11.04 -20.69 -23.29
C ARG A 220 -10.99 -19.28 -23.88
N TYR A 221 -10.41 -18.32 -23.17
CA TYR A 221 -10.25 -16.96 -23.65
C TYR A 221 -9.38 -16.92 -24.92
N ALA A 222 -8.27 -17.65 -24.95
CA ALA A 222 -7.36 -17.72 -26.10
C ALA A 222 -8.00 -18.40 -27.33
N ASN A 223 -8.92 -19.34 -27.14
CA ASN A 223 -9.52 -20.12 -28.23
C ASN A 223 -10.88 -19.61 -28.71
N ASN A 224 -11.51 -18.66 -28.02
CA ASN A 224 -12.88 -18.22 -28.35
C ASN A 224 -12.95 -16.72 -28.66
N GLU A 225 -13.25 -16.40 -29.93
CA GLU A 225 -13.33 -15.02 -30.41
C GLU A 225 -14.45 -14.20 -29.77
N ALA A 226 -15.64 -14.81 -29.58
CA ALA A 226 -16.76 -14.14 -28.94
C ALA A 226 -16.45 -13.80 -27.47
N VAL A 227 -15.78 -14.72 -26.76
CA VAL A 227 -15.30 -14.48 -25.39
C VAL A 227 -14.30 -13.33 -25.35
N ARG A 228 -13.33 -13.25 -26.28
CA ARG A 228 -12.39 -12.12 -26.33
C ARG A 228 -13.06 -10.80 -26.65
N LYS A 229 -14.09 -10.82 -27.50
CA LYS A 229 -14.80 -9.63 -27.95
C LYS A 229 -15.64 -9.00 -26.83
N TYR A 230 -16.30 -9.83 -26.01
CA TYR A 230 -17.27 -9.36 -25.01
C TYR A 230 -16.82 -9.59 -23.55
N GLY A 231 -15.73 -10.30 -23.32
CA GLY A 231 -15.18 -10.61 -22.00
C GLY A 231 -13.88 -9.85 -21.70
N THR A 232 -13.50 -9.85 -20.43
CA THR A 232 -12.21 -9.33 -19.96
C THR A 232 -11.16 -10.42 -19.93
N VAL A 233 -9.89 -10.01 -19.98
CA VAL A 233 -8.75 -10.94 -19.81
C VAL A 233 -8.86 -11.61 -18.43
N PRO A 234 -8.79 -12.96 -18.36
CA PRO A 234 -8.79 -13.66 -17.08
C PRO A 234 -7.63 -13.19 -16.20
N TYR A 235 -7.90 -12.90 -14.94
CA TYR A 235 -6.87 -12.45 -14.00
C TYR A 235 -6.51 -13.53 -12.97
N LEU A 236 -7.29 -14.62 -12.89
CA LEU A 236 -7.11 -15.68 -11.90
C LEU A 236 -5.73 -16.35 -12.01
N LEU A 237 -5.19 -16.51 -13.23
CA LEU A 237 -3.85 -17.06 -13.43
C LEU A 237 -2.77 -16.21 -12.73
N ASN A 238 -2.89 -14.88 -12.80
CA ASN A 238 -1.96 -13.97 -12.11
C ASN A 238 -2.17 -13.99 -10.59
N VAL A 239 -3.41 -14.19 -10.13
CA VAL A 239 -3.71 -14.37 -8.70
C VAL A 239 -3.05 -15.63 -8.16
N VAL A 240 -3.21 -16.78 -8.81
CA VAL A 240 -2.60 -18.03 -8.33
C VAL A 240 -1.08 -18.01 -8.38
N LYS A 241 -0.46 -17.31 -9.36
CA LYS A 241 0.99 -17.09 -9.38
C LYS A 241 1.47 -16.26 -8.18
N ARG A 242 0.76 -15.17 -7.86
CA ARG A 242 1.08 -14.35 -6.68
C ARG A 242 0.87 -15.10 -5.37
N LEU A 243 -0.13 -15.98 -5.29
CA LEU A 243 -0.33 -16.85 -4.14
C LEU A 243 0.81 -17.86 -4.03
N ASP A 244 1.21 -18.53 -5.11
CA ASP A 244 2.39 -19.40 -5.12
C ASP A 244 3.61 -18.67 -4.56
N ASP A 245 3.92 -17.47 -5.06
CA ASP A 245 5.03 -16.65 -4.58
C ASP A 245 4.89 -16.26 -3.10
N ALA A 246 3.67 -15.95 -2.64
CA ALA A 246 3.42 -15.57 -1.25
C ALA A 246 3.54 -16.75 -0.27
N TYR A 247 3.24 -17.97 -0.72
CA TYR A 247 3.42 -19.21 0.03
C TYR A 247 4.84 -19.81 -0.12
N GLY A 248 5.75 -19.12 -0.83
CA GLY A 248 7.12 -19.62 -1.08
C GLY A 248 7.18 -20.80 -2.05
N LEU A 249 6.15 -21.00 -2.85
CA LEU A 249 6.08 -21.99 -3.92
C LEU A 249 6.54 -21.35 -5.23
N VAL A 250 7.06 -22.17 -6.16
CA VAL A 250 7.44 -21.69 -7.49
C VAL A 250 6.22 -21.82 -8.41
N PRO A 251 5.76 -20.72 -9.04
CA PRO A 251 4.66 -20.79 -10.00
C PRO A 251 5.01 -21.66 -11.21
N PHE A 252 4.01 -22.35 -11.77
CA PHE A 252 4.23 -23.17 -12.96
C PHE A 252 4.62 -22.30 -14.16
N LYS A 253 5.70 -22.70 -14.85
CA LYS A 253 6.22 -21.97 -16.03
C LYS A 253 5.41 -22.25 -17.29
N THR A 254 4.84 -23.45 -17.42
CA THR A 254 4.05 -23.87 -18.57
C THR A 254 2.78 -24.61 -18.13
N THR A 255 1.79 -24.65 -19.02
CA THR A 255 0.52 -25.34 -18.80
C THR A 255 0.71 -26.85 -18.64
N GLU A 256 1.63 -27.46 -19.41
CA GLU A 256 1.94 -28.89 -19.33
C GLU A 256 2.58 -29.27 -17.99
N ALA A 257 3.45 -28.40 -17.46
CA ALA A 257 4.03 -28.59 -16.14
C ALA A 257 2.96 -28.59 -15.04
N PHE A 258 1.97 -27.70 -15.14
CA PHE A 258 0.82 -27.72 -14.24
C PHE A 258 0.00 -29.00 -14.39
N TRP A 259 -0.38 -29.42 -15.60
CA TRP A 259 -1.21 -30.61 -15.78
C TRP A 259 -0.51 -31.89 -15.30
N ARG A 260 0.81 -32.01 -15.47
CA ARG A 260 1.60 -33.12 -14.89
C ARG A 260 1.55 -33.11 -13.36
N PHE A 261 1.68 -31.94 -12.74
CA PHE A 261 1.51 -31.80 -11.29
C PHE A 261 0.09 -32.18 -10.85
N PHE A 262 -0.93 -31.68 -11.56
CA PHE A 262 -2.34 -31.88 -11.24
C PHE A 262 -2.72 -33.37 -11.27
N VAL A 263 -2.39 -34.05 -12.37
CA VAL A 263 -2.64 -35.49 -12.56
C VAL A 263 -1.81 -36.35 -11.60
N GLY A 264 -0.63 -35.86 -11.20
CA GLY A 264 0.22 -36.47 -10.18
C GLY A 264 -0.28 -36.28 -8.75
N HIS A 265 -1.18 -35.32 -8.50
CA HIS A 265 -1.50 -34.87 -7.15
C HIS A 265 -2.37 -35.89 -6.39
N PRO A 266 -1.95 -36.35 -5.20
CA PRO A 266 -2.62 -37.45 -4.49
C PRO A 266 -4.06 -37.11 -4.13
N LYS A 267 -4.34 -35.85 -3.75
CA LYS A 267 -5.70 -35.43 -3.41
C LYS A 267 -6.62 -35.33 -4.63
N VAL A 268 -6.07 -34.93 -5.78
CA VAL A 268 -6.84 -34.82 -7.04
C VAL A 268 -7.28 -36.22 -7.48
N ARG A 269 -6.38 -37.21 -7.39
CA ARG A 269 -6.70 -38.62 -7.67
C ARG A 269 -7.80 -39.17 -6.76
N GLN A 270 -7.82 -38.79 -5.48
CA GLN A 270 -8.88 -39.22 -4.55
C GLN A 270 -10.26 -38.71 -4.94
N TYR A 271 -10.36 -37.63 -5.72
CA TYR A 271 -11.64 -37.08 -6.19
C TYR A 271 -12.23 -37.80 -7.41
N GLY A 272 -11.60 -38.90 -7.87
CA GLY A 272 -12.09 -39.64 -9.05
C GLY A 272 -11.83 -38.88 -10.35
N MET A 273 -10.63 -38.32 -10.47
CA MET A 273 -10.21 -37.46 -11.60
C MET A 273 -10.54 -38.06 -12.98
N ASP A 274 -11.06 -37.22 -13.87
CA ASP A 274 -11.36 -37.61 -15.25
C ASP A 274 -10.09 -37.97 -16.04
N GLU A 275 -10.13 -39.10 -16.74
CA GLU A 275 -9.05 -39.54 -17.64
C GLU A 275 -8.74 -38.52 -18.75
N ALA A 276 -9.70 -37.69 -19.13
CA ALA A 276 -9.49 -36.60 -20.10
C ALA A 276 -8.38 -35.62 -19.66
N TYR A 277 -8.10 -35.49 -18.36
CA TYR A 277 -7.01 -34.66 -17.86
C TYR A 277 -5.62 -35.25 -18.15
N HIS A 278 -5.49 -36.57 -18.30
CA HIS A 278 -4.22 -37.18 -18.69
C HIS A 278 -3.76 -36.74 -20.08
N ALA A 279 -4.71 -36.54 -21.01
CA ALA A 279 -4.43 -36.08 -22.36
C ALA A 279 -3.86 -34.64 -22.41
N ARG A 280 -3.92 -33.89 -21.31
CA ARG A 280 -3.39 -32.52 -21.21
C ARG A 280 -1.94 -32.45 -20.73
N THR A 281 -1.31 -33.60 -20.46
CA THR A 281 0.05 -33.69 -19.93
C THR A 281 1.15 -33.71 -21.01
N GLY A 282 0.78 -33.80 -22.29
CA GLY A 282 1.66 -33.95 -23.44
C GLY A 282 1.11 -33.31 -24.70
#